data_AF-A0A537SMQ0-F1
#
_entry.id   AF-A0A537SMQ0-F1
#
_cell.length_a   1.000
_cell.length_b   1.000
_cell.length_c   1.000
_cell.angle_alpha   90.00
_cell.angle_beta   90.00
_cell.angle_gamma   90.00
#
_symmetry.space_group_name_H-M   'P 1'
#
loop_
_entity.id
_entity.type
_entity.pdbx_description
1 polymer ?
#
loop_
_entity_poly.entity_id
_entity_poly.type
_entity_poly.pdbx_seq_one_letter_code
_entity_poly.pdbx_strand_id
1 'polypeptide(L)'
;MLPTTSKPPPGEGLDRMNESEAAALYRLMTWLSPSFPVGAFSYSSGIEWAVESGDIADAASLSDWLGAMLAEGSGFCDGVFLAQAHRAASSCEDEALQTVAELAAAFVASRERHLETSAQGRAFVDAARAAWNGERLEQMFAVCGDVI
;
A
#
# COMPACT_ATOMS: atom_id res chain seq x y z
N MET A 1 40.90 25.98 2.49
CA MET A 1 40.51 25.19 3.67
C MET A 1 39.51 26.04 4.45
N LEU A 2 38.21 25.81 4.26
CA LEU A 2 37.14 26.63 4.83
C LEU A 2 36.59 25.93 6.09
N PRO A 3 36.64 26.56 7.27
CA PRO A 3 35.97 26.06 8.47
C PRO A 3 34.51 26.51 8.46
N THR A 4 33.56 25.60 8.28
CA THR A 4 32.14 25.89 8.50
C THR A 4 31.82 25.67 9.98
N THR A 5 31.88 26.73 10.77
CA THR A 5 31.37 26.76 12.14
C THR A 5 29.84 26.92 12.10
N SER A 6 29.11 25.86 11.81
CA SER A 6 27.67 25.86 12.07
C SER A 6 27.42 25.51 13.54
N LYS A 7 27.17 26.54 14.34
CA LYS A 7 26.54 26.38 15.65
C LYS A 7 25.10 25.92 15.40
N PRO A 8 24.62 24.82 16.00
CA PRO A 8 23.23 24.40 15.81
C PRO A 8 22.29 25.50 16.35
N PRO A 9 21.16 25.77 15.69
CA PRO A 9 20.21 26.78 16.14
C PRO A 9 19.67 26.43 17.53
N PRO A 10 19.55 27.40 18.45
CA PRO A 10 19.04 27.14 19.78
C PRO A 10 17.50 27.10 19.75
N GLY A 11 16.93 25.94 20.06
CA GLY A 11 15.54 25.86 20.52
C GLY A 11 14.45 25.55 19.50
N GLU A 12 14.69 24.67 18.52
CA GLU A 12 13.57 23.97 17.86
C GLU A 12 13.56 22.52 18.32
N GLY A 13 12.60 22.20 19.18
CA GLY A 13 12.19 20.83 19.45
C GLY A 13 11.53 20.23 18.21
N LEU A 14 12.33 19.97 17.16
CA LEU A 14 12.01 18.89 16.25
C LEU A 14 12.10 17.63 17.10
N ASP A 15 10.95 17.09 17.47
CA ASP A 15 10.84 15.80 18.13
C ASP A 15 11.69 14.81 17.32
N ARG A 16 12.88 14.49 17.84
CA ARG A 16 13.84 13.68 17.09
C ARG A 16 13.23 12.29 17.04
N MET A 17 12.89 11.83 15.84
CA MET A 17 12.42 10.47 15.63
C MET A 17 13.31 9.51 16.40
N ASN A 18 12.70 8.72 17.26
CA ASN A 18 13.42 7.68 17.96
C ASN A 18 13.83 6.58 16.98
N GLU A 19 14.73 5.70 17.40
CA GLU A 19 15.29 4.65 16.54
C GLU A 19 14.21 3.72 15.95
N SER A 20 13.14 3.46 16.71
CA SER A 20 12.00 2.64 16.25
C SER A 20 11.20 3.34 15.16
N GLU A 21 10.93 4.63 15.32
CA GLU A 21 10.25 5.46 14.33
C GLU A 21 11.07 5.58 13.05
N ALA A 22 12.39 5.75 13.17
CA ALA A 22 13.30 5.77 12.02
C ALA A 22 13.26 4.42 11.27
N ALA A 23 13.35 3.30 12.00
CA ALA A 23 13.24 1.98 11.41
C ALA A 23 11.89 1.73 10.74
N ALA A 24 10.79 2.22 11.33
CA ALA A 24 9.45 2.13 10.73
C ALA A 24 9.35 2.94 9.43
N LEU A 25 9.90 4.15 9.40
CA LEU A 25 9.94 4.98 8.20
C LEU A 25 10.76 4.30 7.08
N TYR A 26 11.91 3.71 7.39
CA TYR A 26 12.69 2.97 6.39
C TYR A 26 11.94 1.78 5.81
N ARG A 27 11.17 1.04 6.63
CA ARG A 27 10.30 -0.03 6.14
C ARG A 27 9.20 0.52 5.23
N LEU A 28 8.55 1.61 5.62
CA LEU A 28 7.51 2.26 4.83
C LEU A 28 8.05 2.74 3.47
N MET A 29 9.21 3.40 3.45
CA MET A 29 9.85 3.83 2.20
C MET A 29 10.24 2.65 1.31
N THR A 30 10.66 1.53 1.90
CA THR A 30 10.98 0.30 1.15
C THR A 30 9.74 -0.26 0.45
N TRP A 31 8.62 -0.38 1.16
CA TRP A 31 7.36 -0.84 0.57
C TRP A 31 6.88 0.12 -0.53
N LEU A 32 6.83 1.43 -0.25
CA LEU A 32 6.32 2.42 -1.21
C LEU A 32 7.23 2.67 -2.41
N SER A 33 8.38 2.01 -2.48
CA SER A 33 9.27 2.07 -3.64
C SER A 33 8.62 1.39 -4.85
N PRO A 34 8.67 2.00 -6.05
CA PRO A 34 8.26 1.32 -7.29
C PRO A 34 9.05 0.03 -7.58
N SER A 35 10.22 -0.14 -6.95
CA SER A 35 11.04 -1.35 -7.07
C SER A 35 10.64 -2.47 -6.10
N PHE A 36 9.67 -2.25 -5.21
CA PHE A 36 9.20 -3.32 -4.32
C PHE A 36 8.55 -4.43 -5.16
N PRO A 37 8.93 -5.71 -4.94
CA PRO A 37 8.73 -6.77 -5.95
C PRO A 37 7.33 -7.38 -5.92
N VAL A 38 6.30 -6.56 -6.12
CA VAL A 38 4.89 -6.99 -6.18
C VAL A 38 4.38 -7.19 -7.61
N GLY A 39 5.17 -6.85 -8.62
CA GLY A 39 4.74 -6.92 -10.02
C GLY A 39 3.75 -5.83 -10.42
N ALA A 40 3.83 -4.65 -9.79
CA ALA A 40 2.91 -3.53 -10.04
C ALA A 40 2.89 -3.06 -11.51
N PHE A 41 4.01 -3.18 -12.23
CA PHE A 41 4.10 -2.79 -13.65
C PHE A 41 3.46 -3.78 -14.63
N SER A 42 3.04 -4.96 -14.16
CA SER A 42 2.38 -5.96 -15.01
C SER A 42 0.91 -5.64 -15.30
N TYR A 43 0.35 -4.67 -14.59
CA TYR A 43 -1.06 -4.32 -14.66
C TYR A 43 -1.23 -2.82 -14.72
N SER A 44 -2.29 -2.42 -15.40
CA SER A 44 -2.51 -1.04 -15.80
C SER A 44 -3.76 -0.42 -15.18
N SER A 45 -4.54 -1.24 -14.48
CA SER A 45 -5.81 -0.84 -13.89
C SER A 45 -6.81 -0.24 -14.89
N GLY A 46 -6.72 -0.61 -16.18
CA GLY A 46 -7.65 -0.18 -17.22
C GLY A 46 -7.32 1.15 -17.89
N ILE A 47 -6.15 1.74 -17.60
CA ILE A 47 -5.74 3.01 -18.20
C ILE A 47 -5.55 2.93 -19.72
N GLU A 48 -5.07 1.82 -20.30
CA GLU A 48 -4.95 1.70 -21.77
C GLU A 48 -6.32 1.75 -22.42
N TRP A 49 -7.32 1.10 -21.83
CA TRP A 49 -8.68 1.14 -22.35
C TRP A 49 -9.25 2.55 -22.30
N ALA A 50 -9.04 3.28 -21.20
CA ALA A 50 -9.49 4.67 -21.06
C ALA A 50 -8.83 5.62 -22.07
N VAL A 51 -7.59 5.33 -22.49
CA VAL A 51 -6.93 6.04 -23.60
C VAL A 51 -7.53 5.64 -24.95
N GLU A 52 -7.70 4.35 -25.21
CA GLU A 52 -8.26 3.83 -26.47
C GLU A 52 -9.71 4.25 -26.70
N SER A 53 -10.52 4.37 -25.64
CA SER A 53 -11.92 4.85 -25.69
C SER A 53 -12.03 6.36 -25.91
N GLY A 54 -10.93 7.10 -25.72
CA GLY A 54 -10.90 8.56 -25.79
C GLY A 54 -11.32 9.27 -24.50
N ASP A 55 -11.53 8.54 -23.40
CA ASP A 55 -11.80 9.14 -22.07
C ASP A 55 -10.58 9.91 -21.55
N ILE A 56 -9.37 9.46 -21.91
CA ILE A 56 -8.09 10.13 -21.63
C ILE A 56 -7.43 10.51 -22.96
N ALA A 57 -7.43 11.80 -23.27
CA ALA A 57 -6.83 12.35 -24.50
C ALA A 57 -5.65 13.29 -24.24
N ASP A 58 -5.50 13.78 -23.00
CA ASP A 58 -4.48 14.72 -22.59
C ASP A 58 -4.20 14.64 -21.08
N ALA A 59 -3.29 15.48 -20.58
CA ALA A 59 -2.94 15.51 -19.17
C ALA A 59 -4.09 15.94 -18.25
N ALA A 60 -5.02 16.77 -18.74
CA ALA A 60 -6.15 17.24 -17.93
C ALA A 60 -7.16 16.12 -17.72
N SER A 61 -7.58 15.46 -18.80
CA SER A 61 -8.45 14.27 -18.77
C SER A 61 -7.83 13.11 -17.99
N LEU A 62 -6.51 12.90 -18.06
CA LEU A 62 -5.82 11.94 -17.19
C LEU A 62 -5.93 12.32 -15.71
N SER A 63 -5.73 13.59 -15.36
CA SER A 63 -5.85 14.06 -13.98
C SER A 63 -7.26 13.85 -13.44
N ASP A 64 -8.28 14.14 -14.26
CA ASP A 64 -9.68 13.93 -13.88
C ASP A 64 -10.00 12.44 -13.70
N TRP A 65 -9.51 11.59 -14.61
CA TRP A 65 -9.67 10.14 -14.51
C TRP A 65 -8.99 9.56 -13.26
N LEU A 66 -7.75 9.98 -12.96
CA LEU A 66 -7.05 9.59 -11.73
C LEU A 66 -7.80 10.09 -10.48
N GLY A 67 -8.33 11.31 -10.52
CA GLY A 67 -9.16 11.87 -9.46
C GLY A 67 -10.38 11.01 -9.18
N ALA A 68 -11.14 10.64 -10.21
CA ALA A 68 -12.29 9.76 -10.09
C ALA A 68 -11.89 8.37 -9.56
N MET A 69 -10.81 7.78 -10.09
CA MET A 69 -10.31 6.48 -9.64
C MET A 69 -9.93 6.49 -8.15
N LEU A 70 -9.31 7.56 -7.66
CA LEU A 70 -8.87 7.69 -6.26
C LEU A 70 -10.01 8.05 -5.30
N ALA A 71 -10.95 8.92 -5.71
CA ALA A 71 -11.99 9.45 -4.83
C ALA A 71 -13.28 8.62 -4.85
N GLU A 72 -13.63 8.02 -5.98
CA GLU A 72 -14.92 7.37 -6.23
C GLU A 72 -14.77 5.93 -6.72
N GLY A 73 -13.58 5.55 -7.19
CA GLY A 73 -13.28 4.25 -7.78
C GLY A 73 -12.56 3.26 -6.85
N SER A 74 -11.71 2.44 -7.46
CA SER A 74 -10.95 1.40 -6.76
C SER A 74 -10.03 1.96 -5.69
N GLY A 75 -9.41 3.12 -5.91
CA GLY A 75 -8.51 3.73 -4.93
C GLY A 75 -9.21 4.08 -3.61
N PHE A 76 -10.47 4.54 -3.67
CA PHE A 76 -11.27 4.78 -2.48
C PHE A 76 -11.58 3.47 -1.75
N CYS A 77 -12.00 2.44 -2.50
CA CYS A 77 -12.34 1.13 -1.95
C CYS A 77 -11.12 0.48 -1.26
N ASP A 78 -9.98 0.47 -1.94
CA ASP A 78 -8.70 -0.05 -1.41
C ASP A 78 -8.28 0.73 -0.16
N GLY A 79 -8.46 2.05 -0.14
CA GLY A 79 -8.21 2.88 1.03
C GLY A 79 -9.10 2.53 2.23
N VAL A 80 -10.39 2.24 1.99
CA VAL A 80 -11.31 1.79 3.04
C VAL A 80 -10.88 0.44 3.60
N PHE A 81 -10.59 -0.54 2.74
CA PHE A 81 -10.13 -1.86 3.18
C PHE A 81 -8.80 -1.78 3.94
N LEU A 82 -7.84 -1.00 3.45
CA LEU A 82 -6.57 -0.76 4.15
C LEU A 82 -6.79 -0.16 5.54
N ALA A 83 -7.67 0.84 5.66
CA ALA A 83 -7.96 1.47 6.95
C ALA A 83 -8.63 0.51 7.94
N GLN A 84 -9.53 -0.36 7.46
CA GLN A 84 -10.17 -1.37 8.31
C GLN A 84 -9.20 -2.48 8.72
N ALA A 85 -8.40 -2.99 7.78
CA ALA A 85 -7.37 -3.99 8.04
C ALA A 85 -6.34 -3.47 9.05
N HIS A 86 -5.89 -2.21 8.88
CA HIS A 86 -4.99 -1.56 9.83
C HIS A 86 -5.58 -1.47 11.24
N ARG A 87 -6.86 -1.08 11.37
CA ARG A 87 -7.55 -1.02 12.68
C ARG A 87 -7.65 -2.40 13.32
N ALA A 88 -8.13 -3.40 12.59
CA ALA A 88 -8.23 -4.77 13.10
C ALA A 88 -6.86 -5.33 13.52
N ALA A 89 -5.83 -5.12 12.69
CA ALA A 89 -4.46 -5.52 13.00
C ALA A 89 -3.91 -4.84 14.26
N SER A 90 -4.15 -3.53 14.42
CA SER A 90 -3.68 -2.73 15.56
C SER A 90 -4.36 -3.11 16.87
N SER A 91 -5.64 -3.51 16.82
CA SER A 91 -6.39 -4.01 17.97
C SER A 91 -6.21 -5.51 18.23
N CYS A 92 -5.41 -6.20 17.41
CA CYS A 92 -5.25 -7.66 17.44
C CYS A 92 -6.57 -8.45 17.29
N GLU A 93 -7.49 -7.93 16.47
CA GLU A 93 -8.78 -8.56 16.17
C GLU A 93 -8.70 -9.42 14.90
N ASP A 94 -8.23 -10.65 15.05
CA ASP A 94 -7.94 -11.53 13.91
C ASP A 94 -9.19 -11.93 13.11
N GLU A 95 -10.33 -12.16 13.76
CA GLU A 95 -11.60 -12.43 13.06
C GLU A 95 -12.06 -11.23 12.21
N ALA A 96 -11.88 -10.01 12.73
CA ALA A 96 -12.20 -8.79 12.00
C ALA A 96 -11.25 -8.60 10.81
N LEU A 97 -9.96 -8.87 11.00
CA LEU A 97 -8.96 -8.82 9.93
C LEU A 97 -9.30 -9.82 8.81
N GLN A 98 -9.68 -11.05 9.17
CA GLN A 98 -10.09 -12.06 8.20
C GLN A 98 -11.34 -11.64 7.43
N THR A 99 -12.36 -11.14 8.14
CA THR A 99 -13.60 -10.65 7.52
C THR A 99 -13.31 -9.54 6.52
N VAL A 100 -12.40 -8.61 6.84
CA VAL A 100 -11.99 -7.53 5.93
C VAL A 100 -11.28 -8.10 4.70
N ALA A 101 -10.38 -9.06 4.87
CA ALA A 101 -9.70 -9.71 3.75
C ALA A 101 -10.69 -10.42 2.81
N GLU A 102 -11.58 -11.23 3.36
CA GLU A 102 -12.63 -11.94 2.59
C GLU A 102 -13.52 -10.97 1.81
N LEU A 103 -13.96 -9.88 2.47
CA LEU A 103 -14.77 -8.87 1.82
C LEU A 103 -14.00 -8.14 0.72
N ALA A 104 -12.73 -7.82 0.93
CA ALA A 104 -11.89 -7.18 -0.08
C ALA A 104 -11.76 -8.06 -1.33
N ALA A 105 -11.51 -9.36 -1.16
CA ALA A 105 -11.43 -10.30 -2.28
C ALA A 105 -12.78 -10.45 -3.01
N ALA A 106 -13.89 -10.55 -2.26
CA ALA A 106 -15.23 -10.66 -2.82
C ALA A 106 -15.70 -9.38 -3.54
N PHE A 107 -15.18 -8.21 -3.16
CA PHE A 107 -15.53 -6.93 -3.76
C PHE A 107 -14.96 -6.75 -5.18
N VAL A 108 -13.93 -7.52 -5.54
CA VAL A 108 -13.29 -7.40 -6.85
C VAL A 108 -14.17 -8.01 -7.95
N ALA A 109 -14.85 -7.13 -8.69
CA ALA A 109 -15.91 -7.54 -9.61
C ALA A 109 -15.44 -8.31 -10.86
N SER A 110 -14.20 -8.11 -11.33
CA SER A 110 -13.69 -8.76 -12.55
C SER A 110 -12.64 -9.82 -12.24
N ARG A 111 -12.63 -10.89 -13.04
CA ARG A 111 -11.65 -11.97 -12.92
C ARG A 111 -10.21 -11.49 -13.09
N GLU A 112 -9.97 -10.56 -14.01
CA GLU A 112 -8.63 -9.99 -14.23
C GLU A 112 -8.18 -9.13 -13.06
N ARG A 113 -9.06 -8.28 -12.51
CA ARG A 113 -8.76 -7.49 -11.31
C ARG A 113 -8.55 -8.37 -10.09
N HIS A 114 -9.30 -9.47 -9.97
CA HIS A 114 -9.10 -10.42 -8.89
C HIS A 114 -7.74 -11.12 -9.03
N LEU A 115 -7.36 -11.51 -10.25
CA LEU A 115 -6.04 -12.09 -10.49
C LEU A 115 -4.92 -11.10 -10.14
N GLU A 116 -5.03 -9.84 -10.58
CA GLU A 116 -4.10 -8.75 -10.26
C GLU A 116 -3.97 -8.57 -8.74
N THR A 117 -5.10 -8.35 -8.06
CA THR A 117 -5.16 -8.07 -6.61
C THR A 117 -4.55 -9.23 -5.81
N SER A 118 -4.97 -10.47 -6.07
CA SER A 118 -4.44 -11.62 -5.34
C SER A 118 -2.97 -11.91 -5.68
N ALA A 119 -2.53 -11.70 -6.93
CA ALA A 119 -1.13 -11.91 -7.31
C ALA A 119 -0.20 -10.88 -6.63
N GLN A 120 -0.57 -9.59 -6.65
CA GLN A 120 0.19 -8.55 -5.96
C GLN A 120 0.17 -8.76 -4.43
N GLY A 121 -0.96 -9.17 -3.86
CA GLY A 121 -1.09 -9.51 -2.45
C GLY A 121 -0.15 -10.65 -2.02
N ARG A 122 -0.15 -11.77 -2.75
CA ARG A 122 0.79 -12.89 -2.51
C ARG A 122 2.25 -12.46 -2.61
N ALA A 123 2.60 -11.74 -3.67
CA ALA A 123 3.96 -11.24 -3.87
C ALA A 123 4.39 -10.27 -2.75
N PHE A 124 3.46 -9.45 -2.24
CA PHE A 124 3.71 -8.59 -1.10
C PHE A 124 4.03 -9.39 0.17
N VAL A 125 3.22 -10.41 0.47
CA VAL A 125 3.45 -11.30 1.62
C VAL A 125 4.81 -12.00 1.51
N ASP A 126 5.13 -12.58 0.35
CA ASP A 126 6.40 -13.28 0.12
C ASP A 126 7.60 -12.35 0.31
N ALA A 127 7.54 -11.14 -0.27
CA ALA A 127 8.59 -10.13 -0.14
C ALA A 127 8.74 -9.63 1.30
N ALA A 128 7.62 -9.40 1.99
CA ALA A 128 7.62 -8.95 3.38
C ALA A 128 8.17 -10.01 4.34
N ARG A 129 7.79 -11.29 4.16
CA ARG A 129 8.34 -12.43 4.92
C ARG A 129 9.85 -12.58 4.71
N ALA A 130 10.32 -12.40 3.47
CA ALA A 130 11.75 -12.50 3.17
C ALA A 130 12.57 -11.35 3.79
N ALA A 131 11.97 -10.16 3.93
CA ALA A 131 12.65 -8.96 4.41
C ALA A 131 12.57 -8.76 5.93
N TRP A 132 11.46 -9.15 6.57
CA TRP A 132 11.18 -8.85 7.97
C TRP A 132 10.63 -10.06 8.72
N ASN A 133 11.22 -10.35 9.88
CA ASN A 133 10.75 -11.38 10.78
C ASN A 133 9.89 -10.76 11.89
N GLY A 134 8.74 -11.35 12.17
CA GLY A 134 7.90 -10.96 13.30
C GLY A 134 6.78 -11.95 13.54
N GLU A 135 6.63 -12.42 14.78
CA GLU A 135 5.61 -13.40 15.14
C GLU A 135 4.19 -12.88 14.83
N ARG A 136 3.91 -11.61 15.16
CA ARG A 136 2.62 -10.99 14.84
C ARG A 136 2.38 -10.88 13.33
N LEU A 137 3.43 -10.62 12.54
CA LEU A 137 3.33 -10.51 11.09
C LEU A 137 2.96 -11.87 10.48
N GLU A 138 3.58 -12.96 10.94
CA GLU A 138 3.21 -14.31 10.51
C GLU A 138 1.79 -14.70 10.91
N GLN A 139 1.36 -14.34 12.12
CA GLN A 139 -0.03 -14.55 12.54
C GLN A 139 -1.01 -13.82 11.62
N MET A 140 -0.75 -12.55 11.29
CA MET A 140 -1.59 -11.78 10.37
C MET A 140 -1.66 -12.40 8.97
N PHE A 141 -0.54 -12.91 8.46
CA PHE A 141 -0.51 -13.62 7.18
C PHE A 141 -1.24 -14.95 7.22
N ALA A 142 -1.14 -15.69 8.33
CA ALA A 142 -1.88 -16.94 8.52
C ALA A 142 -3.39 -16.70 8.58
N VAL A 143 -3.81 -15.62 9.26
CA VAL A 143 -5.22 -15.20 9.30
C VAL A 143 -5.72 -14.97 7.88
N CYS A 144 -5.04 -14.12 7.09
CA CYS A 144 -5.50 -13.74 5.74
C CYS A 144 -5.26 -14.82 4.65
N GLY A 145 -4.51 -15.88 4.95
CA GLY A 145 -3.94 -16.80 3.97
C GLY A 145 -4.96 -17.66 3.20
N ASP A 146 -6.18 -17.81 3.72
CA ASP A 146 -7.25 -18.52 3.00
C ASP A 146 -7.87 -17.68 1.87
N VAL A 147 -7.57 -16.38 1.82
CA VAL A 147 -8.14 -15.40 0.89
C VAL A 147 -7.15 -14.93 -0.18
N ILE A 148 -5.86 -14.93 0.16
CA ILE A 148 -4.74 -14.45 -0.67
C ILE A 148 -4.01 -15.62 -1.29
#